data_AF-A0A535S4U4-F1
#
_entry.id   AF-A0A535S4U4-F1
#
_cell.length_a   1.000
_cell.length_b   1.000
_cell.length_c   1.000
_cell.angle_alpha   90.00
_cell.angle_beta   90.00
_cell.angle_gamma   90.00
#
_symmetry.space_group_name_H-M   'P 1'
#
loop_
_entity.id
_entity.type
_entity.pdbx_description
1 polymer ?
#
loop_
_entity_poly.entity_id
_entity_poly.type
_entity_poly.pdbx_seq_one_letter_code
_entity_poly.pdbx_strand_id
1 'polypeptide(L)'
;MVFFVVNRQQGALRNREEQGWGLLLFEGILGILAGVVALVWPGITALAFLYLLAAWAIITGILEVVAPLAFPMRGGRALLMVLAGVVSIVFGIIIAAQPASGLLAVVWLIGVYAVVFGVMYIVAYFESRSLSASLA
;
A
#
# COMPACT_ATOMS: atom_id res chain seq x y z
N MET A 1 3.30 2.26 -1.94
CA MET A 1 2.52 3.22 -1.12
C MET A 1 2.49 2.85 0.37
N VAL A 2 2.27 1.58 0.75
CA VAL A 2 2.28 1.15 2.18
C VAL A 2 3.66 1.27 2.85
N PHE A 3 4.76 1.13 2.10
CA PHE A 3 6.12 1.24 2.65
C PHE A 3 6.53 2.65 3.10
N PHE A 4 5.85 3.70 2.62
CA PHE A 4 6.24 5.09 2.92
C PHE A 4 5.59 5.64 4.19
N VAL A 5 4.48 5.04 4.64
CA VAL A 5 3.80 5.44 5.89
C VAL A 5 4.45 4.80 7.12
N VAL A 6 5.06 3.62 6.97
CA VAL A 6 5.71 2.91 8.08
C VAL A 6 7.07 3.52 8.47
N ASN A 7 7.69 4.33 7.61
CA ASN A 7 9.01 4.93 7.88
C ASN A 7 8.93 6.41 8.36
N ARG A 8 7.87 6.78 9.08
CA ARG A 8 7.73 8.10 9.77
C ARG A 8 8.23 8.08 11.22
N GLN A 9 8.78 6.97 11.69
CA GLN A 9 9.17 6.74 13.10
C GLN A 9 10.60 7.20 13.48
N GLN A 10 11.24 8.07 12.70
CA GLN A 10 12.41 8.79 13.21
C GLN A 10 11.94 10.07 13.89
N GLY A 11 11.65 9.95 15.20
CA GLY A 11 11.25 11.04 16.09
C GLY A 11 12.17 12.26 15.96
N ALA A 12 11.62 13.48 15.96
CA ALA A 12 11.34 14.25 17.19
C ALA A 12 12.62 14.29 18.04
N LEU A 13 13.38 15.39 18.04
CA LEU A 13 13.01 16.65 18.68
C LEU A 13 13.66 17.85 17.98
N ARG A 14 12.92 18.97 17.88
CA ARG A 14 13.33 20.37 18.15
C ARG A 14 12.70 21.39 17.17
N ASN A 15 11.61 21.99 17.64
CA ASN A 15 11.16 23.37 17.43
C ASN A 15 11.11 23.94 15.99
N ARG A 16 9.89 23.97 15.42
CA ARG A 16 9.29 25.16 14.78
C ARG A 16 7.80 24.90 14.51
N GLU A 17 6.97 25.27 15.48
CA GLU A 17 5.51 25.08 15.49
C GLU A 17 4.72 26.01 14.54
N GLU A 18 5.36 26.87 13.74
CA GLU A 18 4.58 27.84 12.92
C GLU A 18 4.63 27.63 11.40
N GLN A 19 5.44 26.70 10.88
CA GLN A 19 5.57 26.49 9.43
C GLN A 19 4.94 25.19 8.90
N GLY A 20 4.57 24.26 9.78
CA GLY A 20 4.02 22.95 9.40
C GLY A 20 2.49 22.88 9.34
N TRP A 21 1.77 23.73 10.09
CA TRP A 21 0.32 23.58 10.24
C TRP A 21 -0.45 23.85 8.93
N GLY A 22 0.00 24.81 8.13
CA GLY A 22 -0.56 25.08 6.81
C GLY A 22 -0.33 23.94 5.81
N LEU A 23 0.84 23.29 5.85
CA LEU A 23 1.15 22.11 5.03
C LEU A 23 0.28 20.91 5.42
N LEU A 24 0.09 20.69 6.73
CA LEU A 24 -0.80 19.66 7.26
C LEU A 24 -2.28 19.89 6.86
N LEU A 25 -2.76 21.13 6.98
CA LEU A 25 -4.11 21.50 6.52
C LEU A 25 -4.27 21.32 5.01
N PHE A 26 -3.27 21.73 4.23
CA PHE A 26 -3.27 21.56 2.79
C PHE A 26 -3.26 20.08 2.38
N GLU A 27 -2.43 19.24 3.00
CA GLU A 27 -2.40 17.80 2.79
C GLU A 27 -3.76 17.17 3.15
N GLY A 28 -4.37 17.59 4.26
CA GLY A 28 -5.70 17.16 4.67
C GLY A 28 -6.79 17.53 3.66
N ILE A 29 -6.81 18.79 3.18
CA ILE A 29 -7.76 19.25 2.16
C ILE A 29 -7.57 18.49 0.86
N LEU A 30 -6.34 18.32 0.39
CA LEU A 30 -6.03 17.51 -0.79
C LEU A 30 -6.49 16.06 -0.62
N GLY A 31 -6.29 15.48 0.57
CA GLY A 31 -6.75 14.13 0.90
C GLY A 31 -8.28 14.00 0.83
N ILE A 32 -9.01 14.97 1.37
CA ILE A 32 -10.49 14.99 1.30
C ILE A 32 -10.96 15.12 -0.14
N LEU A 33 -10.39 16.07 -0.91
CA LEU A 33 -10.74 16.26 -2.32
C LEU A 33 -10.46 15.00 -3.14
N ALA A 34 -9.31 14.37 -2.93
CA ALA A 34 -8.97 13.09 -3.56
C ALA A 34 -9.98 12.00 -3.18
N GLY A 35 -10.40 11.93 -1.92
CA GLY A 35 -11.43 11.00 -1.45
C GLY A 35 -12.79 11.25 -2.10
N VAL A 36 -13.21 12.51 -2.24
CA VAL A 36 -14.47 12.87 -2.92
C VAL A 36 -14.41 12.48 -4.40
N VAL A 37 -13.31 12.80 -5.09
CA VAL A 37 -13.12 12.38 -6.49
C VAL A 37 -13.18 10.86 -6.63
N ALA A 38 -12.58 10.13 -5.68
CA ALA A 38 -12.63 8.66 -5.66
C ALA A 38 -14.04 8.10 -5.52
N LEU A 39 -14.90 8.74 -4.71
CA LEU A 39 -16.29 8.33 -4.52
C LEU A 39 -17.19 8.69 -5.71
N VAL A 40 -16.98 9.86 -6.31
CA VAL A 40 -17.80 10.32 -7.44
C VAL A 40 -17.46 9.53 -8.70
N TRP A 41 -16.18 9.28 -8.97
CA TRP A 41 -15.70 8.55 -10.15
C TRP A 41 -14.90 7.28 -9.77
N PRO A 42 -15.58 6.23 -9.28
CA PRO A 42 -14.91 5.03 -8.78
C PRO A 42 -14.15 4.30 -9.89
N GLY A 43 -14.71 4.23 -11.11
CA GLY A 43 -14.06 3.53 -12.23
C GLY A 43 -12.76 4.19 -12.68
N ILE A 44 -12.76 5.52 -12.87
CA ILE A 44 -11.57 6.27 -13.33
C ILE A 44 -10.51 6.30 -12.24
N THR A 45 -10.91 6.53 -10.99
CA THR A 45 -9.98 6.59 -9.86
C THR A 45 -9.31 5.25 -9.62
N ALA A 46 -10.06 4.16 -9.74
CA ALA A 46 -9.52 2.81 -9.61
C ALA A 46 -8.52 2.47 -10.74
N LEU A 47 -8.81 2.88 -11.98
CA LEU A 47 -7.87 2.74 -13.10
C LEU A 47 -6.60 3.59 -12.91
N ALA A 48 -6.75 4.85 -12.48
CA ALA A 48 -5.62 5.74 -12.20
C ALA A 48 -4.71 5.16 -11.10
N PHE A 49 -5.31 4.62 -10.04
CA PHE A 49 -4.57 3.97 -8.96
C PHE A 49 -3.88 2.69 -9.43
N LEU A 50 -4.53 1.90 -10.29
CA LEU A 50 -3.95 0.70 -10.87
C LEU A 50 -2.73 1.02 -11.75
N TYR A 51 -2.81 2.04 -12.61
CA TYR A 51 -1.67 2.47 -13.42
C TYR A 51 -0.54 3.03 -12.57
N LEU A 52 -0.87 3.75 -11.49
CA LEU A 52 0.13 4.20 -10.53
C LEU A 52 0.87 3.02 -9.88
N LEU A 53 0.14 1.97 -9.49
CA LEU A 53 0.73 0.74 -8.95
C LEU A 53 1.59 0.00 -9.99
N ALA A 54 1.13 -0.08 -11.24
CA ALA A 54 1.86 -0.71 -12.33
C ALA A 54 3.18 0.04 -12.61
N ALA A 55 3.13 1.36 -12.71
CA ALA A 55 4.30 2.20 -12.90
C ALA A 55 5.29 2.05 -11.72
N TRP A 56 4.78 2.05 -10.49
CA TRP A 56 5.60 1.82 -9.30
C TRP A 56 6.31 0.46 -9.33
N ALA A 57 5.59 -0.61 -9.69
CA ALA A 57 6.15 -1.96 -9.80
C ALA A 57 7.27 -2.01 -10.86
N ILE A 58 7.02 -1.43 -12.04
CA ILE A 58 8.01 -1.36 -13.13
C ILE A 58 9.26 -0.58 -12.67
N ILE A 59 9.09 0.60 -12.09
CA ILE A 59 10.22 1.41 -11.60
C ILE A 59 11.02 0.63 -10.55
N THR A 60 10.35 0.04 -9.57
CA THR A 60 10.99 -0.75 -8.52
C THR A 60 11.75 -1.93 -9.12
N GLY A 61 11.14 -2.65 -10.06
CA GLY A 61 11.79 -3.79 -10.70
C GLY A 61 13.00 -3.40 -11.55
N ILE A 62 12.95 -2.26 -12.24
CA ILE A 62 14.12 -1.70 -12.95
C ILE A 62 15.24 -1.40 -11.95
N LEU A 63 14.93 -0.76 -10.81
CA LEU A 63 15.92 -0.48 -9.77
C LEU A 63 16.53 -1.76 -9.21
N GLU A 64 15.75 -2.81 -8.98
CA GLU A 64 16.23 -4.11 -8.51
C GLU A 64 17.12 -4.83 -9.53
N VAL A 65 16.84 -4.68 -10.83
CA VAL A 65 17.67 -5.22 -11.92
C VAL A 65 18.99 -4.44 -12.04
N VAL A 66 18.95 -3.13 -11.87
CA VAL A 66 20.13 -2.25 -12.03
C VAL A 66 21.00 -2.21 -10.76
N ALA A 67 20.43 -2.39 -9.57
CA ALA A 67 21.13 -2.27 -8.29
C ALA A 67 22.38 -3.17 -8.18
N PRO A 68 22.39 -4.45 -8.63
CA PRO A 68 23.59 -5.30 -8.59
C PRO A 68 24.72 -4.81 -9.50
N LEU A 69 24.42 -4.02 -10.54
CA LEU A 69 25.42 -3.41 -11.43
C LEU A 69 26.10 -2.20 -10.77
N ALA A 70 25.32 -1.39 -10.04
CA ALA A 70 25.83 -0.23 -9.32
C ALA A 70 26.54 -0.61 -8.00
N PHE A 71 26.07 -1.69 -7.35
CA PHE A 71 26.61 -2.21 -6.10
C PHE A 71 26.88 -3.71 -6.28
N PRO A 72 28.10 -4.10 -6.69
CA PRO A 72 28.45 -5.50 -6.90
C PRO A 72 28.26 -6.33 -5.62
N MET A 73 27.18 -7.11 -5.59
CA MET A 73 26.85 -7.99 -4.48
C MET A 73 27.46 -9.37 -4.72
N ARG A 74 28.20 -9.89 -3.73
CA ARG A 74 28.79 -11.24 -3.82
C ARG A 74 27.72 -12.31 -3.54
N GLY A 75 27.60 -13.30 -4.41
CA GLY A 75 26.78 -14.51 -4.22
C GLY A 75 25.35 -14.45 -4.74
N GLY A 76 24.51 -15.41 -4.32
CA GLY A 76 23.14 -15.62 -4.84
C GLY A 76 22.16 -14.46 -4.61
N ARG A 77 22.50 -13.48 -3.76
CA ARG A 77 21.66 -12.31 -3.47
C ARG A 77 21.48 -11.39 -4.68
N ALA A 78 22.52 -11.28 -5.53
CA ALA A 78 22.43 -10.53 -6.79
C ALA A 78 21.40 -11.18 -7.73
N LEU A 79 21.44 -12.52 -7.85
CA LEU A 79 20.49 -13.28 -8.66
C LEU A 79 19.06 -13.13 -8.13
N LEU A 80 18.88 -13.20 -6.81
CA LEU A 80 17.56 -12.99 -6.19
C LEU A 80 16.99 -11.60 -6.49
N MET A 81 17.80 -10.54 -6.47
CA MET A 81 17.36 -9.19 -6.82
C MET A 81 17.01 -9.04 -8.28
N VAL A 82 17.82 -9.60 -9.20
CA VAL A 82 17.49 -9.57 -10.64
C VAL A 82 16.20 -10.34 -10.91
N LEU A 83 16.03 -11.52 -10.31
CA LEU A 83 14.80 -12.30 -10.45
C LEU A 83 13.59 -11.57 -9.88
N ALA A 84 13.70 -11.00 -8.68
CA ALA A 84 12.64 -10.18 -8.07
C ALA A 84 12.27 -9.00 -8.98
N GLY A 85 13.28 -8.31 -9.52
CA GLY A 85 13.07 -7.16 -10.38
C GLY A 85 12.41 -7.52 -11.71
N VAL A 86 12.84 -8.62 -12.35
CA VAL A 86 12.19 -9.15 -13.56
C VAL A 86 10.74 -9.54 -13.27
N VAL A 87 10.48 -10.26 -12.18
CA VAL A 87 9.12 -10.64 -11.78
C VAL A 87 8.26 -9.40 -11.54
N SER A 88 8.80 -8.38 -10.88
CA SER A 88 8.11 -7.11 -10.59
C SER A 88 7.78 -6.33 -11.88
N ILE A 89 8.71 -6.26 -12.84
CA ILE A 89 8.48 -5.64 -14.16
C ILE A 89 7.36 -6.39 -14.90
N VAL A 90 7.46 -7.72 -14.98
CA VAL A 90 6.46 -8.55 -15.66
C VAL A 90 5.09 -8.37 -15.01
N PHE A 91 5.03 -8.36 -13.67
CA PHE A 91 3.80 -8.10 -12.92
C PHE A 91 3.19 -6.73 -13.25
N GLY A 92 4.00 -5.67 -13.27
CA GLY A 92 3.55 -4.33 -13.63
C GLY A 92 3.02 -4.26 -15.08
N ILE A 93 3.70 -4.92 -16.02
CA ILE A 93 3.27 -5.00 -17.43
C ILE A 93 1.94 -5.74 -17.56
N ILE A 94 1.79 -6.90 -16.91
CA ILE A 94 0.56 -7.70 -16.96
C ILE A 94 -0.63 -6.90 -16.45
N ILE A 95 -0.48 -6.22 -15.30
CA ILE A 95 -1.54 -5.39 -14.73
C ILE A 95 -1.90 -4.23 -15.65
N ALA A 96 -0.91 -3.56 -16.25
CA ALA A 96 -1.15 -2.46 -17.17
C ALA A 96 -1.86 -2.90 -18.48
N ALA A 97 -1.54 -4.10 -18.97
CA ALA A 97 -2.13 -4.67 -20.18
C ALA A 97 -3.57 -5.17 -19.97
N GLN A 98 -3.89 -5.65 -18.76
CA GLN A 98 -5.20 -6.18 -18.40
C GLN A 98 -5.74 -5.51 -17.12
N PRO A 99 -6.14 -4.23 -17.18
CA PRO A 99 -6.50 -3.48 -15.99
C PRO A 99 -7.75 -4.04 -15.29
N ALA A 100 -8.70 -4.60 -16.04
CA ALA A 100 -9.93 -5.14 -15.48
C ALA A 100 -9.70 -6.34 -14.55
N SER A 101 -8.78 -7.25 -14.91
CA SER A 101 -8.46 -8.42 -14.08
C SER A 101 -7.68 -8.03 -12.83
N GLY A 102 -6.73 -7.09 -12.96
CA GLY A 102 -5.99 -6.55 -11.82
C GLY A 102 -6.91 -5.88 -10.79
N LEU A 103 -7.86 -5.08 -11.26
CA LEU A 103 -8.83 -4.42 -10.39
C LEU A 103 -9.73 -5.42 -9.66
N LEU A 104 -10.23 -6.43 -10.37
CA LEU A 104 -11.08 -7.48 -9.81
C LEU A 104 -10.34 -8.31 -8.75
N ALA A 105 -9.07 -8.64 -8.99
CA ALA A 105 -8.25 -9.38 -8.03
C ALA A 105 -8.05 -8.60 -6.72
N VAL A 106 -7.77 -7.29 -6.83
CA VAL A 106 -7.62 -6.41 -5.65
C VAL A 106 -8.93 -6.31 -4.87
N VAL A 107 -10.07 -6.15 -5.56
CA VAL A 107 -11.40 -6.11 -4.93
C VAL A 107 -11.69 -7.40 -4.16
N TRP A 108 -11.42 -8.57 -4.75
CA TRP A 108 -11.59 -9.85 -4.07
C TRP A 108 -10.70 -10.00 -2.85
N LEU A 109 -9.42 -9.63 -2.96
CA LEU A 109 -8.47 -9.72 -1.87
C LEU A 109 -8.89 -8.84 -0.69
N ILE A 110 -9.29 -7.60 -0.95
CA ILE A 110 -9.82 -6.68 0.07
C ILE A 110 -11.13 -7.24 0.66
N GLY A 111 -12.03 -7.76 -0.17
CA GLY A 111 -13.30 -8.35 0.27
C GLY A 111 -13.11 -9.54 1.22
N VAL A 112 -12.26 -10.49 0.86
CA VAL A 112 -11.92 -11.65 1.69
C VAL A 112 -11.28 -11.20 3.00
N TYR A 113 -10.31 -10.28 2.93
CA TYR A 113 -9.66 -9.72 4.12
C TYR A 113 -10.68 -9.07 5.08
N ALA A 114 -11.59 -8.25 4.55
CA ALA A 114 -12.63 -7.57 5.33
C ALA A 114 -13.60 -8.57 5.99
N VAL A 115 -13.99 -9.63 5.27
CA VAL A 115 -14.85 -10.69 5.84
C VAL A 115 -14.15 -11.40 7.00
N VAL A 116 -12.88 -11.80 6.81
CA VAL A 116 -12.11 -12.49 7.85
C VAL A 116 -11.96 -11.60 9.09
N PHE A 117 -11.60 -10.33 8.91
CA PHE A 117 -11.51 -9.37 10.01
C PHE A 117 -12.86 -9.10 10.68
N GLY A 118 -13.93 -8.98 9.90
CA GLY A 118 -15.29 -8.82 10.42
C GLY A 118 -15.68 -9.96 11.35
N VAL A 119 -15.42 -11.20 10.93
CA VAL A 119 -15.67 -12.39 11.76
C VAL A 119 -14.81 -12.36 13.03
N MET A 120 -13.51 -12.06 12.91
CA MET A 120 -12.63 -11.96 14.09
C MET A 120 -13.13 -10.93 15.11
N TYR A 121 -13.60 -9.77 14.66
CA TYR A 121 -14.15 -8.75 15.56
C TYR A 121 -15.45 -9.18 16.22
N ILE A 122 -16.33 -9.87 15.50
CA ILE A 122 -17.57 -10.43 16.06
C ILE A 122 -17.23 -11.43 17.16
N VAL A 123 -16.29 -12.36 16.91
CA VAL A 123 -15.85 -13.36 17.90
C VAL A 123 -15.23 -12.67 19.13
N ALA A 124 -14.30 -11.74 18.92
CA ALA A 124 -13.64 -11.02 20.01
C ALA A 124 -14.64 -10.22 20.87
N TYR A 125 -15.68 -9.64 20.26
CA TYR A 125 -16.75 -8.97 20.99
C TYR A 125 -17.49 -9.94 21.93
N PHE A 126 -17.85 -11.13 21.46
CA PHE A 126 -18.53 -12.12 22.29
C PHE A 126 -17.63 -12.68 23.40
N GLU A 127 -16.35 -12.90 23.13
CA GLU A 127 -15.38 -13.35 24.13
C GLU A 127 -15.17 -12.33 25.25
N SER A 128 -15.14 -11.03 24.90
CA SER A 128 -15.07 -9.96 25.90
C SER A 128 -16.30 -9.92 26.81
N ARG A 129 -17.48 -10.28 26.29
CA ARG A 129 -18.73 -10.38 27.06
C ARG A 129 -18.76 -11.62 27.96
N SER A 130 -18.27 -12.77 27.49
CA SER A 130 -18.28 -14.01 28.28
C SER A 130 -17.31 -13.96 29.46
N LEU A 131 -16.13 -13.36 29.28
CA LEU A 131 -15.15 -13.18 30.36
C LEU A 131 -15.69 -12.27 31.46
N SER A 132 -16.38 -11.20 31.07
CA SER A 132 -17.00 -10.26 32.01
C SER A 132 -18.14 -10.90 32.82
N ALA A 133 -18.88 -11.85 32.24
CA ALA A 133 -19.94 -12.59 32.92
C ALA A 133 -19.41 -13.65 33.89
N SER A 134 -18.19 -14.15 33.69
CA SER A 134 -17.55 -15.14 34.58
C SER A 134 -16.87 -14.54 35.82
N LEU A 135 -16.62 -13.23 35.83
CA LEU A 135 -15.92 -12.51 36.91
C LEU A 135 -16.87 -11.72 37.82
N ALA A 136 -18.17 -11.74 37.54
CA ALA A 136 -19.24 -11.10 38.33
C ALA A 136 -20.03 -12.16 39.12
#